data_AF-A0A1G7WQI2-F1
#
_entry.id   AF-A0A1G7WQI2-F1
#
_cell.length_a   1.000
_cell.length_b   1.000
_cell.length_c   1.000
_cell.angle_alpha   90.00
_cell.angle_beta   90.00
_cell.angle_gamma   90.00
#
_symmetry.space_group_name_H-M   'P 1'
#
loop_
_entity.id
_entity.type
_entity.pdbx_description
1 polymer ?
#
loop_
_entity_poly.entity_id
_entity_poly.type
_entity_poly.pdbx_seq_one_letter_code
_entity_poly.pdbx_strand_id
1 'polypeptide(L)'
;MDFFRDLYNLFVALVAGLFGIAVSNGTVDKFASMFLLLSLFTIAVLTIEYTTLLTERKLGIKDLALPVIKSFCTLAIFLFFSIGAILSIGIDNYTSTFLYFITWSYTGLIVSAYLVQILTFGKKLGIPGMAKLIEIVEQFSTIFTRYKK
;
A
#
# COMPACT_ATOMS: atom_id res chain seq x y z
N MET A 1 -12.12 -35.76 -17.91
CA MET A 1 -11.98 -35.04 -16.62
C MET A 1 -10.52 -34.90 -16.20
N ASP A 2 -9.64 -35.81 -16.63
CA ASP A 2 -8.23 -35.82 -16.22
C ASP A 2 -7.40 -34.66 -16.80
N PHE A 3 -7.63 -34.25 -18.06
CA PHE A 3 -6.91 -33.11 -18.66
C PHE A 3 -7.05 -31.80 -17.87
N PHE A 4 -8.26 -31.45 -17.42
CA PHE A 4 -8.48 -30.24 -16.61
C PHE A 4 -7.79 -30.33 -15.24
N ARG A 5 -7.76 -31.54 -14.66
CA ARG A 5 -7.11 -31.81 -13.38
C ARG A 5 -5.58 -31.73 -13.50
N ASP A 6 -5.02 -32.26 -14.58
CA ASP A 6 -3.57 -32.21 -14.84
C ASP A 6 -3.10 -30.79 -15.17
N LEU A 7 -3.88 -30.04 -15.95
CA LEU A 7 -3.60 -28.62 -16.23
C LEU A 7 -3.66 -27.78 -14.94
N TYR A 8 -4.66 -28.04 -14.09
CA TYR A 8 -4.79 -27.38 -12.80
C TYR A 8 -3.61 -27.72 -11.87
N ASN A 9 -3.23 -29.00 -11.76
CA ASN A 9 -2.10 -29.43 -10.95
C ASN A 9 -0.78 -28.82 -11.43
N LEU A 10 -0.59 -28.71 -12.74
CA LEU A 10 0.59 -28.07 -13.33
C LEU A 10 0.63 -26.58 -13.02
N PHE A 11 -0.51 -25.89 -13.11
CA PHE A 11 -0.62 -24.48 -12.74
C PHE A 11 -0.35 -24.26 -11.25
N VAL A 12 -0.93 -25.08 -10.37
CA VAL A 12 -0.71 -25.01 -8.92
C VAL A 12 0.76 -25.27 -8.57
N ALA A 13 1.38 -26.28 -9.19
CA ALA A 13 2.80 -26.57 -8.98
C ALA A 13 3.71 -25.43 -9.46
N LEU A 14 3.37 -24.78 -10.57
CA LEU A 14 4.11 -23.64 -11.11
C LEU A 14 4.01 -22.43 -10.19
N VAL A 15 2.79 -22.09 -9.72
CA VAL A 15 2.57 -21.01 -8.75
C VAL A 15 3.29 -21.28 -7.43
N ALA A 16 3.20 -22.52 -6.92
CA ALA A 16 3.88 -22.91 -5.69
C ALA A 16 5.41 -22.86 -5.83
N GLY A 17 5.95 -23.25 -6.99
CA GLY A 17 7.38 -23.16 -7.30
C GLY A 17 7.88 -21.71 -7.32
N LEU A 18 7.16 -20.82 -8.00
CA LEU A 18 7.50 -19.38 -8.03
C LEU A 18 7.43 -18.75 -6.65
N PHE A 19 6.43 -19.13 -5.85
CA PHE A 19 6.31 -18.67 -4.48
C PHE A 19 7.48 -19.18 -3.61
N GLY A 20 7.88 -20.44 -3.78
CA GLY A 20 9.06 -21.01 -3.11
C GLY A 20 10.34 -20.25 -3.42
N ILE A 21 10.56 -19.88 -4.69
CA ILE A 21 11.71 -19.06 -5.11
C ILE A 21 11.62 -17.64 -4.51
N ALA A 22 10.43 -17.06 -4.45
CA ALA A 22 10.22 -15.75 -3.84
C ALA A 22 10.52 -15.74 -2.33
N VAL A 23 10.19 -16.83 -1.63
CA VAL A 23 10.51 -17.04 -0.21
C VAL A 23 12.02 -17.20 -0.03
N SER A 24 12.69 -18.05 -0.82
CA SER A 24 14.14 -18.25 -0.69
C SER A 24 14.95 -16.98 -0.96
N ASN A 25 14.44 -16.11 -1.83
CA ASN A 25 15.08 -14.83 -2.18
C ASN A 25 14.70 -13.68 -1.21
N GLY A 26 13.94 -13.95 -0.14
CA GLY A 26 13.47 -12.95 0.82
C GLY A 26 12.56 -11.88 0.21
N THR A 27 11.97 -12.15 -0.96
CA THR A 27 11.10 -11.19 -1.66
C THR A 27 9.74 -11.10 -0.96
N VAL A 28 9.26 -12.22 -0.43
CA VAL A 28 8.04 -12.26 0.39
C VAL A 28 8.18 -11.43 1.65
N ASP A 29 9.33 -11.47 2.34
CA ASP A 29 9.57 -10.67 3.55
C ASP A 29 9.58 -9.17 3.26
N LYS A 30 10.18 -8.77 2.12
CA LYS A 30 10.15 -7.37 1.67
C LYS A 30 8.71 -6.92 1.43
N PHE A 31 7.90 -7.69 0.70
CA PHE A 31 6.48 -7.34 0.48
C PHE A 31 5.66 -7.39 1.77
N ALA A 32 5.95 -8.31 2.69
CA ALA A 32 5.28 -8.38 4.00
C ALA A 32 5.54 -7.12 4.83
N SER A 33 6.78 -6.61 4.83
CA SER A 33 7.11 -5.35 5.51
C SER A 33 6.38 -4.14 4.92
N MET A 34 6.29 -4.06 3.58
CA MET A 34 5.52 -3.02 2.89
C MET A 34 4.02 -3.09 3.21
N PHE A 35 3.48 -4.32 3.24
CA PHE A 35 2.09 -4.58 3.57
C PHE A 35 1.76 -4.18 5.02
N LEU A 36 2.62 -4.52 5.97
CA LEU A 36 2.48 -4.13 7.37
C LEU A 36 2.49 -2.60 7.52
N LEU A 37 3.43 -1.93 6.85
CA LEU A 37 3.50 -0.47 6.85
C LEU A 37 2.23 0.16 6.29
N LEU A 38 1.76 -0.30 5.12
CA LEU A 38 0.50 0.15 4.53
C LEU A 38 -0.68 -0.08 5.46
N SER A 39 -0.79 -1.28 6.04
CA SER A 39 -1.90 -1.65 6.92
C SER A 39 -1.96 -0.78 8.17
N LEU A 40 -0.82 -0.54 8.82
CA LEU A 40 -0.73 0.33 10.00
C LEU A 40 -1.20 1.75 9.70
N PHE A 41 -0.68 2.36 8.63
CA PHE A 41 -1.08 3.72 8.25
C PHE A 41 -2.54 3.78 7.78
N THR A 42 -3.02 2.75 7.09
CA THR A 42 -4.42 2.65 6.65
C THR A 42 -5.36 2.62 7.85
N ILE A 43 -5.06 1.82 8.88
CA ILE A 43 -5.84 1.76 10.12
C ILE A 43 -5.80 3.10 10.86
N ALA A 44 -4.63 3.74 10.93
CA ALA A 44 -4.49 5.05 11.56
C ALA A 44 -5.35 6.11 10.86
N VAL A 45 -5.32 6.17 9.53
CA VAL A 45 -6.12 7.11 8.74
C VAL A 45 -7.61 6.79 8.83
N LEU A 46 -8.02 5.52 8.76
CA LEU A 46 -9.41 5.13 8.97
C LEU A 46 -9.93 5.62 10.32
N THR A 47 -9.14 5.43 11.39
CA THR A 47 -9.49 5.89 12.74
C THR A 47 -9.67 7.41 12.77
N ILE A 48 -8.80 8.16 12.07
CA ILE A 48 -8.90 9.62 11.96
C ILE A 48 -10.14 10.05 11.16
N GLU A 49 -10.41 9.41 10.03
CA GLU A 49 -11.58 9.71 9.19
C GLU A 49 -12.86 9.42 9.98
N TYR A 50 -12.94 8.30 10.71
CA TYR A 50 -14.08 7.97 11.57
C TYR A 50 -14.26 8.94 12.75
N THR A 51 -13.18 9.28 13.46
CA THR A 51 -13.26 10.25 14.57
C THR A 51 -13.67 11.64 14.09
N THR A 52 -13.21 12.06 12.91
CA THR A 52 -13.63 13.32 12.28
C THR A 52 -15.10 13.29 11.90
N LEU A 53 -15.58 12.22 11.26
CA LEU A 53 -17.00 12.06 10.89
C LEU A 53 -17.93 12.07 12.11
N LEU A 54 -17.53 11.41 13.20
CA LEU A 54 -18.26 11.43 14.47
C LEU A 54 -18.30 12.83 15.09
N THR A 55 -17.19 13.56 15.07
CA THR A 55 -17.08 14.92 15.61
C THR A 55 -17.92 15.92 14.81
N GLU A 56 -17.95 15.78 13.48
CA GLU A 56 -18.72 16.66 12.58
C GLU A 56 -20.21 16.28 12.47
N ARG A 57 -20.68 15.24 13.20
CA ARG A 57 -22.06 14.70 13.15
C ARG A 57 -22.55 14.34 11.73
N LYS A 58 -21.64 14.01 10.81
CA LYS A 58 -21.98 13.53 9.45
C LYS A 58 -22.14 12.02 9.49
N LEU A 59 -23.33 11.56 9.90
CA LEU A 59 -23.66 10.13 10.13
C LEU A 59 -24.39 9.48 8.94
N GLY A 60 -24.07 9.87 7.71
CA GLY A 60 -24.58 9.19 6.52
C GLY A 60 -23.88 7.84 6.31
N ILE A 61 -24.64 6.78 5.98
CA ILE A 61 -24.08 5.44 5.64
C ILE A 61 -23.05 5.54 4.50
N LYS A 62 -23.29 6.42 3.53
CA LYS A 62 -22.36 6.69 2.41
C LYS A 62 -21.05 7.30 2.87
N ASP A 63 -21.08 8.18 3.88
CA ASP A 63 -19.90 8.88 4.39
C ASP A 63 -19.01 7.95 5.23
N LEU A 64 -19.61 6.96 5.91
CA LEU A 64 -18.89 5.94 6.68
C LEU A 64 -18.28 4.82 5.81
N ALA A 65 -18.84 4.55 4.64
CA ALA A 65 -18.38 3.49 3.74
C ALA A 65 -17.20 3.93 2.85
N LEU A 66 -17.13 5.22 2.48
CA LEU A 66 -16.12 5.74 1.56
C LEU A 66 -14.67 5.57 2.08
N PRO A 67 -14.35 5.85 3.36
CA PRO A 67 -13.05 5.54 3.98
C PRO A 67 -12.60 4.09 3.78
N VAL A 68 -13.50 3.15 4.06
CA VAL A 68 -13.22 1.70 4.01
C VAL A 68 -12.99 1.25 2.58
N ILE A 69 -13.80 1.72 1.64
CA ILE A 69 -13.65 1.40 0.22
C ILE A 69 -12.29 1.90 -0.28
N LYS A 70 -11.89 3.13 0.07
CA LYS A 70 -10.59 3.70 -0.29
C LYS A 70 -9.44 2.84 0.25
N SER A 71 -9.49 2.46 1.53
CA SER A 71 -8.52 1.57 2.16
C SER A 71 -8.45 0.20 1.48
N PHE A 72 -9.60 -0.38 1.14
CA PHE A 72 -9.66 -1.67 0.45
C PHE A 72 -9.07 -1.59 -0.97
N CYS A 73 -9.39 -0.53 -1.73
CA CYS A 73 -8.81 -0.29 -3.05
C CYS A 73 -7.28 -0.14 -2.97
N THR A 74 -6.77 0.59 -1.99
CA THR A 74 -5.32 0.76 -1.78
C THR A 74 -4.62 -0.58 -1.52
N LEU A 75 -5.20 -1.42 -0.66
CA LEU A 75 -4.66 -2.75 -0.38
C LEU A 75 -4.77 -3.69 -1.59
N ALA A 76 -5.88 -3.63 -2.33
CA ALA A 76 -6.07 -4.43 -3.54
C ALA A 76 -5.05 -4.10 -4.63
N ILE A 77 -4.76 -2.81 -4.84
CA ILE A 77 -3.72 -2.37 -5.79
C ILE A 77 -2.34 -2.88 -5.36
N PHE A 78 -2.02 -2.79 -4.06
CA PHE A 78 -0.77 -3.35 -3.54
C PHE A 78 -0.66 -4.87 -3.74
N LEU A 79 -1.74 -5.62 -3.48
CA LEU A 79 -1.78 -7.06 -3.69
C LEU A 79 -1.59 -7.42 -5.16
N PHE A 80 -2.21 -6.67 -6.07
CA PHE A 80 -2.04 -6.89 -7.51
C PHE A 80 -0.58 -6.73 -7.94
N PHE A 81 0.10 -5.67 -7.48
CA PHE A 81 1.50 -5.45 -7.82
C PHE A 81 2.46 -6.45 -7.17
N SER A 82 2.23 -6.83 -5.91
CA SER A 82 3.08 -7.80 -5.21
C SER A 82 2.95 -9.21 -5.79
N ILE A 83 1.74 -9.66 -6.12
CA ILE A 83 1.52 -10.94 -6.82
C ILE A 83 2.14 -10.89 -8.22
N GLY A 84 1.95 -9.79 -8.96
CA GLY A 84 2.56 -9.60 -10.27
C GLY A 84 4.09 -9.67 -10.21
N ALA A 85 4.71 -9.06 -9.21
CA ALA A 85 6.15 -9.10 -9.00
C ALA A 85 6.65 -10.52 -8.69
N ILE A 86 5.91 -11.30 -7.87
CA ILE A 86 6.25 -12.70 -7.59
C ILE A 86 6.14 -13.56 -8.86
N LEU A 87 5.08 -13.39 -9.65
CA LEU A 87 4.89 -14.15 -10.89
C LEU A 87 5.97 -13.81 -11.93
N SER A 88 6.41 -12.55 -11.99
CA SER A 88 7.46 -12.12 -12.93
C SER A 88 8.85 -12.69 -12.66
N ILE A 89 9.09 -13.28 -11.46
CA ILE A 89 10.33 -14.01 -11.15
C ILE A 89 10.52 -15.17 -12.14
N GLY A 90 9.42 -15.77 -12.64
CA GLY A 90 9.46 -16.84 -13.63
C GLY A 90 9.74 -16.41 -15.06
N ILE A 91 9.76 -15.09 -15.34
CA ILE A 91 9.97 -14.54 -16.69
C ILE A 91 11.41 -14.05 -16.80
N ASP A 92 11.76 -12.99 -16.06
CA ASP A 92 13.10 -12.41 -16.06
C ASP A 92 13.33 -11.49 -14.83
N ASN A 93 14.61 -11.31 -14.48
CA ASN A 93 15.00 -10.52 -13.31
C ASN A 93 14.75 -9.00 -13.47
N TYR A 94 14.75 -8.46 -14.69
CA TYR A 94 14.56 -7.02 -14.92
C TYR A 94 13.10 -6.64 -14.68
N THR A 95 12.15 -7.42 -15.21
CA THR A 95 10.71 -7.23 -15.01
C THR A 95 10.34 -7.37 -13.54
N SER A 96 10.90 -8.38 -12.85
CA SER A 96 10.68 -8.56 -11.41
C SER A 96 11.21 -7.39 -10.57
N THR A 97 12.40 -6.89 -10.90
CA THR A 97 12.97 -5.71 -10.23
C THR A 97 12.15 -4.45 -10.49
N PHE A 98 11.66 -4.28 -11.73
CA PHE A 98 10.83 -3.14 -12.11
C PHE A 98 9.48 -3.13 -11.35
N LEU A 99 8.78 -4.27 -11.30
CA LEU A 99 7.53 -4.39 -10.55
C LEU A 99 7.74 -4.23 -9.03
N TYR A 100 8.85 -4.72 -8.50
CA TYR A 100 9.24 -4.44 -7.12
C TYR A 100 9.40 -2.94 -6.87
N PHE A 101 10.10 -2.22 -7.75
CA PHE A 101 10.29 -0.78 -7.62
C PHE A 101 8.96 -0.01 -7.68
N ILE A 102 8.07 -0.39 -8.61
CA ILE A 102 6.70 0.17 -8.69
C ILE A 102 5.95 -0.05 -7.37
N THR A 103 5.99 -1.28 -6.83
CA THR A 103 5.31 -1.63 -5.57
C THR A 103 5.85 -0.82 -4.40
N TRP A 104 7.18 -0.63 -4.34
CA TRP A 104 7.82 0.20 -3.32
C TRP A 104 7.46 1.67 -3.45
N SER A 105 7.55 2.24 -4.66
CA SER A 105 7.16 3.63 -4.92
C SER A 105 5.69 3.88 -4.59
N TYR A 106 4.80 2.95 -4.96
CA TYR A 106 3.38 3.00 -4.60
C TYR A 106 3.20 3.04 -3.07
N THR A 107 3.87 2.13 -2.36
CA THR A 107 3.83 2.06 -0.89
C THR A 107 4.31 3.38 -0.26
N GLY A 108 5.44 3.91 -0.74
CA GLY A 108 6.01 5.18 -0.25
C GLY A 108 5.08 6.38 -0.47
N LEU A 109 4.43 6.47 -1.64
CA LEU A 109 3.47 7.54 -1.95
C LEU A 109 2.25 7.49 -1.01
N ILE A 110 1.68 6.31 -0.82
CA ILE A 110 0.51 6.13 0.05
C ILE A 110 0.85 6.44 1.50
N VAL A 111 1.97 5.91 2.02
CA VAL A 111 2.41 6.15 3.40
C VAL A 111 2.69 7.63 3.62
N SER A 112 3.34 8.31 2.67
CA SER A 112 3.57 9.76 2.76
C SER A 112 2.26 10.55 2.81
N ALA A 113 1.30 10.22 1.96
CA ALA A 113 -0.01 10.86 1.95
C ALA A 113 -0.80 10.62 3.26
N TYR A 114 -0.69 9.42 3.84
CA TYR A 114 -1.30 9.09 5.12
C TYR A 114 -0.61 9.80 6.29
N LEU A 115 0.71 9.94 6.25
CA LEU A 115 1.47 10.67 7.26
C LEU A 115 1.07 12.16 7.28
N VAL A 116 0.92 12.80 6.11
CA VAL A 116 0.42 14.19 6.02
C VAL A 116 -0.98 14.33 6.62
N GLN A 117 -1.87 13.37 6.37
CA GLN A 117 -3.22 13.37 6.95
C GLN A 117 -3.19 13.25 8.47
N ILE A 118 -2.37 12.34 9.00
CA ILE A 118 -2.18 12.17 10.45
C ILE A 118 -1.67 13.45 11.09
N LEU A 119 -0.64 14.08 10.52
CA LEU A 119 -0.09 15.33 11.03
C LEU A 119 -1.09 16.49 10.96
N THR A 120 -1.86 16.56 9.87
CA THR A 120 -2.92 17.58 9.71
C THR A 120 -4.00 17.42 10.77
N PHE A 121 -4.39 16.18 11.08
CA PHE A 121 -5.33 15.91 12.17
C PHE A 121 -4.73 16.27 13.53
N GLY A 122 -3.46 15.92 13.80
CA GLY A 122 -2.76 16.32 15.01
C GLY A 122 -2.68 17.85 15.19
N LYS A 123 -2.48 18.59 14.09
CA LYS A 123 -2.56 20.06 14.08
C LYS A 123 -3.96 20.56 14.44
N LYS A 124 -5.03 19.93 13.91
CA LYS A 124 -6.42 20.27 14.27
C LYS A 124 -6.71 20.02 15.75
N LEU A 125 -6.10 19.01 16.35
CA LEU A 125 -6.20 18.73 17.79
C LEU A 125 -5.33 19.65 18.68
N GLY A 126 -4.57 20.58 18.08
CA GLY A 126 -3.74 21.53 18.82
C GLY A 126 -2.41 20.95 19.33
N ILE A 127 -1.95 19.81 18.78
CA ILE A 127 -0.68 19.21 19.19
C ILE A 127 0.49 20.12 18.74
N PRO A 128 1.33 20.61 19.68
CA PRO A 128 2.44 21.51 19.35
C PRO A 128 3.49 20.79 18.47
N GLY A 129 4.08 21.52 17.54
CA GLY A 129 5.12 20.98 16.64
C GLY A 129 4.61 20.31 15.36
N MET A 130 3.31 20.03 15.24
CA MET A 130 2.75 19.36 14.05
C MET A 130 2.90 20.19 12.77
N ALA A 131 2.80 21.52 12.85
CA ALA A 131 2.97 22.39 11.67
C ALA A 131 4.38 22.30 11.07
N LYS A 132 5.43 22.25 11.91
CA LYS A 132 6.82 22.06 11.44
C LYS A 132 7.03 20.68 10.83
N LEU A 133 6.39 19.64 11.38
CA LEU A 133 6.46 18.28 10.81
C LEU A 133 5.78 18.21 9.43
N ILE A 134 4.65 18.90 9.26
CA ILE A 134 3.98 18.99 7.94
C ILE A 134 4.90 19.66 6.92
N GLU A 135 5.52 20.79 7.26
CA GLU A 135 6.45 21.49 6.36
C GLU A 135 7.64 20.60 5.95
N ILE A 136 8.22 19.84 6.88
CA ILE A 136 9.33 18.92 6.57
C ILE A 136 8.86 17.85 5.57
N VAL A 137 7.71 17.23 5.82
CA VAL A 137 7.18 16.16 4.97
C VAL A 137 6.79 16.68 3.58
N GLU A 138 6.20 17.87 3.50
CA GLU A 138 5.87 18.55 2.23
C GLU A 138 7.13 19.01 1.47
N GLN A 139 8.20 19.40 2.17
CA GLN A 139 9.49 19.71 1.55
C GLN A 139 10.13 18.49 0.88
N PHE A 140 10.06 17.31 1.51
CA PHE A 140 10.47 16.06 0.86
C PHE A 140 9.60 15.73 -0.35
N SER A 141 8.29 15.91 -0.27
CA SER A 141 7.39 15.71 -1.40
C SER A 141 7.66 16.70 -2.55
N THR A 142 8.01 17.96 -2.26
CA THR A 142 8.29 18.98 -3.28
C THR A 142 9.62 18.77 -3.98
N ILE A 143 10.61 18.14 -3.34
CA ILE A 143 11.84 17.69 -4.00
C ILE A 143 11.52 16.69 -5.13
N PHE A 144 10.55 15.79 -4.95
CA PHE A 144 10.12 14.86 -5.99
C PHE A 144 9.26 15.52 -7.09
N THR A 145 8.52 16.60 -6.80
CA THR A 145 7.68 17.29 -7.79
C THR A 145 8.37 18.46 -8.50
N ARG A 146 9.52 18.96 -8.01
CA ARG A 146 10.23 20.09 -8.63
C ARG A 146 10.92 19.77 -9.96
N TYR A 147 11.07 18.51 -10.32
CA TYR A 147 11.64 18.07 -11.61
C TYR A 147 10.64 18.07 -12.79
N LYS A 148 9.52 18.81 -12.66
CA LYS A 148 8.47 18.89 -13.68
C LYS A 148 8.16 20.31 -14.18
N LYS A 149 9.13 21.22 -14.10
CA LYS A 149 9.10 22.50 -14.81
C LYS A 149 10.34 22.67 -15.66
#